data_AF-A0A6N7VKN5-F1
#
_entry.id   AF-A0A6N7VKN5-F1
#
_cell.length_a   1.000
_cell.length_b   1.000
_cell.length_c   1.000
_cell.angle_alpha   90.00
_cell.angle_beta   90.00
_cell.angle_gamma   90.00
#
_symmetry.space_group_name_H-M   'P 1'
#
loop_
_entity.id
_entity.type
_entity.pdbx_description
1 polymer ?
#
loop_
_entity_poly.entity_id
_entity_poly.type
_entity_poly.pdbx_seq_one_letter_code
_entity_poly.pdbx_strand_id
1 'polypeptide(L)'
;LRNKCTKSKNMTKVIERHLWEEFREYADEIRHTMEWKEIYPQRKETIERVFADCKENNGLRFTRLKGLKKNQQNAWLIFACHNLKKMSLWRGKYRRKPSKNSIYPSKYTKKDNFISKIAYIQ
;
A
#
# COMPACT_ATOMS: atom_id res chain seq x y z
N LEU A 1 -26.23 8.53 -35.98
CA LEU A 1 -25.47 8.36 -34.72
C LEU A 1 -23.98 8.07 -34.91
N ARG A 2 -23.58 7.26 -35.91
CA ARG A 2 -22.18 6.86 -36.19
C ARG A 2 -21.14 7.99 -36.22
N ASN A 3 -21.44 9.11 -36.89
CA ASN A 3 -20.54 10.27 -36.99
C ASN A 3 -20.37 11.06 -35.66
N LYS A 4 -21.16 10.74 -34.63
CA LYS A 4 -21.05 11.34 -33.29
C LYS A 4 -20.23 10.49 -32.31
N CYS A 5 -19.91 9.24 -32.65
CA CYS A 5 -19.39 8.25 -31.71
C CYS A 5 -17.86 8.08 -31.74
N THR A 6 -17.18 8.26 -32.88
CA THR A 6 -15.71 8.13 -32.98
C THR A 6 -15.14 9.13 -33.99
N LYS A 7 -13.95 9.69 -33.71
CA LYS A 7 -13.18 10.55 -34.64
C LYS A 7 -12.09 9.78 -35.42
N SER A 8 -12.05 8.45 -35.27
CA SER A 8 -11.08 7.56 -35.92
C SER A 8 -11.33 7.49 -37.43
N LYS A 9 -10.28 7.62 -38.25
CA LYS A 9 -10.39 7.46 -39.72
C LYS A 9 -10.96 6.09 -40.11
N ASN A 10 -10.59 5.04 -39.37
CA ASN A 10 -11.06 3.68 -39.60
C ASN A 10 -12.42 3.40 -38.92
N MET A 11 -13.04 4.41 -38.31
CA MET A 11 -14.32 4.33 -37.58
C MET A 11 -14.44 3.14 -36.61
N THR A 12 -13.30 2.72 -36.06
CA THR A 12 -13.18 1.58 -35.14
C THR A 12 -12.75 2.10 -33.77
N LYS A 13 -13.44 1.65 -32.71
CA LYS A 13 -13.04 1.95 -31.33
C LYS A 13 -11.82 1.10 -30.98
N VAL A 14 -10.69 1.76 -30.74
CA VAL A 14 -9.49 1.12 -30.18
C VAL A 14 -9.47 1.41 -28.69
N ILE A 15 -9.31 0.37 -27.87
CA ILE A 15 -9.18 0.49 -26.42
C ILE A 15 -7.79 0.00 -26.07
N GLU A 16 -6.93 0.92 -25.63
CA GLU A 16 -5.62 0.59 -25.08
C GLU A 16 -5.79 0.37 -23.58
N ARG A 17 -5.53 -0.86 -23.12
CA ARG A 17 -5.52 -1.21 -21.69
C ARG A 17 -4.10 -1.48 -21.24
N HIS A 18 -3.75 -0.98 -20.06
CA HIS A 18 -2.48 -1.31 -19.43
C HIS A 18 -2.49 -2.77 -18.95
N LEU A 19 -1.33 -3.44 -18.93
CA LEU A 19 -1.23 -4.83 -18.45
C LEU A 19 -1.79 -5.01 -17.02
N TRP A 20 -1.70 -3.97 -16.21
CA TRP A 20 -2.16 -3.95 -14.82
C TRP A 20 -3.49 -3.22 -14.61
N GLU A 21 -4.26 -2.95 -15.68
CA GLU A 21 -5.55 -2.28 -15.58
C GLU A 21 -6.54 -3.12 -14.76
N GLU A 22 -6.65 -4.41 -15.05
CA GLU A 22 -7.57 -5.33 -14.38
C GLU A 22 -7.32 -5.40 -12.87
N PHE A 23 -6.04 -5.47 -12.46
CA PHE A 23 -5.68 -5.45 -11.04
C PHE A 23 -6.01 -4.11 -10.36
N ARG A 24 -5.91 -2.99 -11.09
CA ARG A 24 -6.32 -1.67 -10.58
C ARG A 24 -7.84 -1.57 -10.43
N GLU A 25 -8.59 -2.07 -11.41
CA GLU A 25 -10.05 -2.14 -11.37
C GLU A 25 -10.49 -2.98 -10.15
N TYR A 26 -9.90 -4.17 -9.97
CA TYR A 26 -10.17 -5.04 -8.82
C TYR A 26 -9.86 -4.38 -7.47
N ALA A 27 -8.72 -3.68 -7.36
CA ALA A 27 -8.37 -2.96 -6.14
C ALA A 27 -9.36 -1.81 -5.81
N ASP A 28 -9.92 -1.17 -6.85
CA ASP A 28 -10.91 -0.11 -6.69
C ASP A 28 -12.28 -0.67 -6.27
N GLU A 29 -12.70 -1.80 -6.84
CA GLU A 29 -13.89 -2.52 -6.37
C GLU A 29 -13.79 -2.89 -4.88
N ILE A 30 -12.63 -3.44 -4.48
CA ILE A 30 -12.33 -3.76 -3.08
C ILE A 30 -12.45 -2.53 -2.18
N ARG A 31 -11.95 -1.36 -2.62
CA ARG A 31 -11.98 -0.11 -1.87
C ARG A 31 -13.41 0.31 -1.50
N HIS A 32 -14.40 -0.02 -2.34
CA HIS A 32 -15.79 0.33 -2.11
C HIS A 32 -16.55 -0.62 -1.16
N THR A 33 -15.95 -1.75 -0.79
CA THR A 33 -16.55 -2.70 0.16
C THR A 33 -16.67 -2.11 1.57
N MET A 34 -17.61 -2.65 2.36
CA MET A 34 -17.84 -2.19 3.74
C MET A 34 -16.62 -2.39 4.64
N GLU A 35 -15.91 -3.52 4.48
CA GLU A 35 -14.66 -3.78 5.21
C GLU A 35 -13.62 -2.67 4.97
N TRP A 36 -13.43 -2.28 3.70
CA TRP A 36 -12.45 -1.26 3.35
C TRP A 36 -12.86 0.15 3.75
N LYS A 37 -14.15 0.46 3.85
CA LYS A 37 -14.62 1.73 4.41
C LYS A 37 -14.19 1.91 5.88
N GLU A 38 -14.12 0.83 6.67
CA GLU A 38 -13.66 0.87 8.05
C GLU A 38 -12.13 0.90 8.16
N ILE A 39 -11.45 0.18 7.26
CA ILE A 39 -10.00 0.02 7.25
C ILE A 39 -9.29 1.26 6.68
N TYR A 40 -9.76 1.78 5.55
CA TYR A 40 -9.05 2.79 4.77
C TYR A 40 -8.74 4.08 5.56
N PRO A 41 -9.62 4.57 6.47
CA PRO A 41 -9.30 5.70 7.34
C PRO A 41 -8.05 5.51 8.20
N GLN A 42 -7.64 4.28 8.52
CA GLN A 42 -6.44 3.98 9.30
C GLN A 42 -5.13 4.29 8.55
N ARG A 43 -5.21 4.55 7.23
CA ARG A 43 -4.07 4.96 6.40
C ARG A 43 -3.41 6.25 6.93
N LYS A 44 -4.21 7.21 7.43
CA LYS A 44 -3.71 8.48 7.98
C LYS A 44 -2.81 8.27 9.19
N GLU A 45 -3.11 7.25 9.98
CA GLU A 45 -2.37 6.90 11.18
C GLU A 45 -1.16 6.04 10.87
N THR A 46 -1.26 5.13 9.91
CA THR A 46 -0.21 4.13 9.66
C THR A 46 0.73 4.56 8.54
N ILE A 47 0.20 4.73 7.34
CA ILE A 47 0.95 4.96 6.11
C ILE A 47 1.39 6.42 6.01
N GLU A 48 0.47 7.36 6.19
CA GLU A 48 0.78 8.80 6.04
C GLU A 48 1.75 9.29 7.12
N ARG A 49 1.67 8.72 8.33
CA ARG A 49 2.66 8.97 9.38
C ARG A 49 4.07 8.55 8.96
N VAL A 50 4.23 7.36 8.36
CA VAL A 50 5.54 6.91 7.84
C VAL A 50 6.02 7.82 6.71
N PHE A 51 5.13 8.27 5.83
CA PHE A 51 5.51 9.23 4.78
C PHE A 51 5.93 10.58 5.35
N ALA A 52 5.25 11.09 6.39
CA ALA A 52 5.64 12.31 7.08
C ALA A 52 7.02 12.16 7.74
N ASP A 53 7.26 11.06 8.46
CA ASP A 53 8.55 10.76 9.06
C ASP A 53 9.66 10.69 7.99
N CYS A 54 9.39 10.06 6.84
CA CYS A 54 10.35 10.00 5.74
C CYS A 54 10.62 11.37 5.11
N LYS A 55 9.62 12.27 5.06
CA LYS A 55 9.82 13.65 4.57
C LYS A 55 10.78 14.42 5.45
N GLU A 56 10.58 14.42 6.76
CA GLU A 56 11.41 15.18 7.70
C GLU A 56 12.74 14.48 7.99
N ASN A 57 12.70 13.22 8.44
CA ASN A 57 13.88 12.53 8.98
C ASN A 57 14.78 11.92 7.90
N ASN A 58 14.20 11.50 6.78
CA ASN A 58 14.95 10.92 5.66
C ASN A 58 15.17 11.93 4.51
N GLY A 59 14.81 13.20 4.72
CA GLY A 59 15.07 14.29 3.80
C GLY A 59 14.34 14.16 2.45
N LEU A 60 13.15 13.55 2.42
CA LEU A 60 12.34 13.46 1.20
C LEU A 60 11.58 14.76 0.88
N ARG A 61 11.73 15.84 1.67
CA ARG A 61 11.26 17.19 1.29
C ARG A 61 11.94 17.71 0.03
N PHE A 62 13.21 17.36 -0.17
CA PHE A 62 14.02 17.89 -1.26
C PHE A 62 14.80 16.77 -1.97
N THR A 63 15.08 16.98 -3.25
CA THR A 63 15.90 16.07 -4.05
C THR A 63 17.37 16.34 -3.78
N ARG A 64 17.98 15.52 -2.91
CA ARG A 64 19.41 15.63 -2.58
C ARG A 64 20.34 15.10 -3.67
N LEU A 65 19.85 14.23 -4.55
CA LEU A 65 20.62 13.64 -5.64
C LEU A 65 20.19 14.24 -6.98
N LYS A 66 21.14 14.39 -7.89
CA LYS A 66 20.88 14.81 -9.27
C LYS A 66 20.45 13.61 -10.13
N GLY A 67 19.30 13.74 -10.79
CA GLY A 67 18.75 12.75 -11.73
C GLY A 67 17.66 11.86 -11.13
N LEU A 68 16.65 11.55 -11.96
CA LEU A 68 15.46 10.79 -11.57
C LEU A 68 15.79 9.40 -11.02
N LYS A 69 16.67 8.66 -11.72
CA LYS A 69 17.05 7.29 -11.33
C LYS A 69 17.68 7.23 -9.94
N LYS A 70 18.57 8.19 -9.61
CA LYS A 70 19.24 8.24 -8.31
C LYS A 70 18.27 8.60 -7.19
N ASN A 71 17.38 9.57 -7.42
CA ASN A 71 16.34 9.92 -6.43
C ASN A 71 15.36 8.75 -6.20
N GLN A 72 14.99 8.02 -7.26
CA GLN A 72 14.15 6.83 -7.15
C GLN A 72 14.83 5.73 -6.31
N GLN A 73 16.10 5.42 -6.58
CA GLN A 73 16.88 4.46 -5.80
C GLN A 73 16.99 4.86 -4.32
N ASN A 74 17.23 6.14 -4.04
CA ASN A 74 17.26 6.66 -2.67
C ASN A 74 15.92 6.45 -1.95
N ALA A 75 14.79 6.78 -2.59
CA ALA A 75 13.47 6.54 -2.02
C ALA A 75 13.22 5.04 -1.78
N TRP A 76 13.58 4.17 -2.74
CA TRP A 76 13.45 2.73 -2.60
C TRP A 76 14.24 2.19 -1.41
N LEU A 77 15.48 2.64 -1.22
CA LEU A 77 16.31 2.20 -0.10
C LEU A 77 15.70 2.60 1.25
N ILE A 78 15.19 3.83 1.37
CA ILE A 78 14.51 4.31 2.59
C ILE A 78 13.31 3.40 2.91
N PHE A 79 12.43 3.15 1.94
CA PHE A 79 11.24 2.33 2.18
C PHE A 79 11.57 0.85 2.40
N ALA A 80 12.61 0.32 1.73
CA ALA A 80 13.10 -1.03 1.99
C ALA A 80 13.54 -1.18 3.46
N CYS A 81 14.31 -0.22 3.98
CA CYS A 81 14.72 -0.21 5.39
C CYS A 81 13.52 -0.11 6.35
N HIS A 82 12.51 0.71 6.05
CA HIS A 82 11.28 0.79 6.84
C HIS A 82 10.52 -0.56 6.84
N ASN A 83 10.46 -1.25 5.70
CA ASN A 83 9.86 -2.57 5.59
C ASN A 83 10.64 -3.61 6.40
N LEU A 84 11.97 -3.62 6.31
CA LEU A 84 12.84 -4.49 7.12
C LEU A 84 12.61 -4.25 8.63
N LYS A 85 12.56 -2.99 9.06
CA LYS A 85 12.24 -2.62 10.45
C LYS A 85 10.88 -3.17 10.87
N LYS A 86 9.86 -3.02 10.02
CA LYS A 86 8.51 -3.53 10.28
C LYS A 86 8.49 -5.05 10.44
N MET A 87 9.14 -5.78 9.53
CA MET A 87 9.26 -7.25 9.60
C MET A 87 9.99 -7.72 10.85
N SER A 88 11.08 -7.04 11.23
CA SER A 88 11.83 -7.33 12.45
C SER A 88 10.96 -7.15 13.71
N LEU A 89 10.21 -6.03 13.78
CA LEU A 89 9.29 -5.77 14.88
C LEU A 89 8.16 -6.80 14.96
N TRP A 90 7.62 -7.23 13.82
CA TRP A 90 6.63 -8.32 13.78
C TRP A 90 7.21 -9.61 14.35
N ARG A 91 8.38 -10.05 13.86
CA ARG A 91 9.06 -11.24 14.36
C ARG A 91 9.38 -11.16 15.85
N GLY A 92 9.77 -9.98 16.35
CA GLY A 92 10.00 -9.72 17.77
C GLY A 92 8.74 -9.85 18.64
N LYS A 93 7.58 -9.40 18.13
CA LYS A 93 6.28 -9.59 18.81
C LYS A 93 5.86 -11.06 18.85
N TYR A 94 6.06 -11.81 17.76
CA TYR A 94 5.78 -13.25 17.74
C TYR A 94 6.72 -14.07 18.66
N ARG A 95 7.96 -13.60 18.88
CA ARG A 95 8.91 -14.23 19.82
C ARG A 95 8.55 -13.98 21.29
N ARG A 96 7.93 -12.84 21.62
CA ARG A 96 7.35 -12.60 22.94
C ARG A 96 6.02 -13.35 23.04
N LYS A 97 6.07 -14.67 23.31
CA LYS A 97 4.86 -15.38 23.76
C LYS A 97 4.29 -14.62 24.98
N PRO A 98 2.99 -14.30 25.02
CA PRO A 98 2.40 -13.86 26.28
C PRO A 98 2.65 -14.97 27.31
N SER A 99 3.08 -14.62 28.51
CA SER A 99 3.11 -15.59 29.61
C SER A 99 1.72 -16.21 29.73
N LYS A 100 1.64 -17.52 29.95
CA LYS A 100 0.40 -18.33 29.91
C LYS A 100 -0.65 -17.95 30.99
N ASN A 101 -0.58 -16.79 31.63
CA ASN A 101 -1.42 -16.40 32.77
C ASN A 101 -2.32 -15.19 32.47
N SER A 102 -2.99 -15.17 31.31
CA SER A 102 -4.07 -14.22 31.04
C SER A 102 -5.30 -14.98 30.57
N ILE A 103 -6.27 -15.14 31.48
CA ILE A 103 -7.57 -15.80 31.29
C ILE A 103 -8.51 -14.99 30.35
N TYR A 104 -8.04 -13.89 29.77
CA TYR A 104 -8.81 -13.10 28.82
C TYR A 104 -8.42 -13.46 27.38
N PRO A 105 -9.39 -13.80 26.50
CA PRO A 105 -9.11 -14.03 25.10
C PRO A 105 -8.53 -12.74 24.50
N SER A 106 -7.29 -12.84 24.03
CA SER A 106 -6.57 -11.75 23.39
C SER A 106 -7.38 -11.23 22.20
N LYS A 107 -7.87 -9.98 22.28
CA LYS A 107 -8.61 -9.28 21.22
C LYS A 107 -7.80 -9.07 19.92
N TYR A 108 -6.58 -9.62 19.84
CA TYR A 108 -5.59 -9.38 18.79
C TYR A 108 -5.62 -10.39 17.64
N THR A 109 -6.43 -11.45 17.71
CA THR A 109 -6.54 -12.44 16.61
C THR A 109 -7.18 -11.86 15.33
N LYS A 110 -8.00 -10.80 15.42
CA LYS A 110 -8.63 -10.18 14.23
C LYS A 110 -7.71 -9.22 13.45
N LYS A 111 -6.76 -8.53 14.11
CA LYS A 111 -5.85 -7.56 13.46
C LYS A 111 -4.72 -8.23 12.67
N ASP A 112 -4.28 -9.41 13.11
CA ASP A 112 -3.24 -10.18 12.42
C ASP A 112 -3.74 -10.76 11.07
N ASN A 113 -5.05 -11.00 10.95
CA ASN A 113 -5.70 -11.40 9.69
C ASN A 113 -5.77 -10.27 8.64
N PHE A 114 -5.68 -9.01 9.06
CA PHE A 114 -5.78 -7.86 8.16
C PHE A 114 -4.45 -7.56 7.45
N ILE A 115 -3.34 -7.60 8.19
CA ILE A 115 -1.98 -7.44 7.64
C ILE A 115 -1.60 -8.62 6.73
N SER A 116 -2.01 -9.84 7.10
CA SER A 116 -1.83 -11.02 6.24
C SER A 116 -2.67 -10.95 4.97
N LYS A 117 -3.92 -10.46 5.02
CA LYS A 117 -4.74 -10.17 3.81
C LYS A 117 -4.08 -9.13 2.90
N ILE A 118 -3.54 -8.03 3.43
CA ILE A 118 -2.84 -7.01 2.61
C ILE A 118 -1.55 -7.58 2.00
N ALA A 119 -0.79 -8.35 2.76
CA ALA A 119 0.46 -8.97 2.28
C ALA A 119 0.23 -10.07 1.23
N TYR A 120 -0.98 -10.61 1.11
CA TYR A 120 -1.35 -11.61 0.09
C TYR A 120 -1.84 -10.96 -1.23
N ILE A 121 -2.07 -9.64 -1.23
CA ILE A 121 -2.60 -8.89 -2.38
C ILE A 121 -1.51 -8.05 -3.07
N GLN A 122 -0.34 -7.84 -2.44
CA GLN A 122 0.86 -7.25 -3.05
C GLN A 122 1.83 -8.34 -3.52
#